data_AF-B9EX51-F1
#
_entry.id   AF-B9EX51-F1
#
_cell.length_a   1.000
_cell.length_b   1.000
_cell.length_c   1.000
_cell.angle_alpha   90.00
_cell.angle_beta   90.00
_cell.angle_gamma   90.00
#
_symmetry.space_group_name_H-M   'P 1'
#
loop_
_entity.id
_entity.type
_entity.pdbx_description
1 polymer ?
#
loop_
_entity_poly.entity_id
_entity_poly.type
_entity_poly.pdbx_seq_one_letter_code
_entity_poly.pdbx_strand_id
1 'polypeptide(L)'
;MDYFIVIKRISCEEYGILDGKEDVNIMKSMGFDAYRFSISWSRIFPTGTGKVNWKGVAYYNRLINYMLKIGITPYANLYHYDLPEALEVQYGGLLNRKIVEAFADYAEFCFKTFGDRVKNWMTFNEPRVVAALGYDDGNFAPGRCTKCTAGNSATEPYIVAHHLILSHASAVQRYRHKYQHIQKGKIGILLDFVWYEGLTNSTADQAAAQRSRDFHVGWFLHPIIYGEYPKSLQVIVKERLPKFTADEVHMVKGSIDYVGINQYTAYYVRDQQPNATTLPSYSSDWHAAPIYERDGVPIGPRANSDWLYIVPWGLYKAVTYVKEKYGNPTMFLSENGMDDPGNVTIAQGVHDTTRVAYYRSYITKLKEAIDDGANCIGYFAWSLLDNFEWKLGYTSRFGLVYVDFRTLRRYPKMSAYWFRDLVSSKN
;
A
#
# COMPACT_ATOMS: atom_id res chain seq x y z
N MET A 1 -12.22 6.05 11.62
CA MET A 1 -10.96 6.81 11.86
C MET A 1 -10.28 6.91 10.51
N ASP A 2 -10.03 8.12 10.00
CA ASP A 2 -9.51 8.32 8.65
C ASP A 2 -8.00 8.56 8.71
N TYR A 3 -7.20 7.52 8.51
CA TYR A 3 -5.77 7.59 8.77
C TYR A 3 -4.97 8.43 7.77
N PHE A 4 -5.57 8.86 6.64
CA PHE A 4 -4.82 9.53 5.56
C PHE A 4 -5.05 11.02 5.42
N ILE A 5 -6.03 11.59 6.13
CA ILE A 5 -6.20 13.04 6.32
C ILE A 5 -6.86 13.26 7.69
N VAL A 6 -6.29 12.71 8.76
CA VAL A 6 -6.68 13.09 10.12
C VAL A 6 -5.44 13.28 10.96
N ILE A 7 -4.99 14.53 10.97
CA ILE A 7 -4.52 15.16 12.20
C ILE A 7 -5.61 14.86 13.25
N LYS A 8 -5.35 13.91 14.15
CA LYS A 8 -6.29 13.49 15.19
C LYS A 8 -6.83 14.73 15.92
N ARG A 9 -8.15 14.91 15.85
CA ARG A 9 -8.98 15.58 16.87
C ARG A 9 -8.60 17.03 17.24
N ILE A 10 -8.20 17.84 16.27
CA ILE A 10 -8.45 19.29 16.34
C ILE A 10 -9.43 19.60 15.23
N SER A 11 -10.49 20.32 15.58
CA SER A 11 -11.57 20.82 14.72
C SER A 11 -11.02 21.62 13.52
N CYS A 12 -10.51 20.92 12.51
CA CYS A 12 -10.02 21.56 11.29
C CYS A 12 -11.16 22.19 10.47
N GLU A 13 -12.43 21.89 10.78
CA GLU A 13 -13.61 22.59 10.24
C GLU A 13 -13.68 24.05 10.70
N GLU A 14 -13.15 24.41 11.87
CA GLU A 14 -13.21 25.80 12.39
C GLU A 14 -12.22 26.76 11.70
N TYR A 15 -11.25 26.25 10.93
CA TYR A 15 -10.18 27.06 10.33
C TYR A 15 -10.18 27.13 8.80
N GLY A 16 -11.11 26.49 8.09
CA GLY A 16 -11.16 26.55 6.62
C GLY A 16 -9.99 25.88 5.87
N ILE A 17 -9.13 25.14 6.59
CA ILE A 17 -7.93 24.46 6.07
C ILE A 17 -8.27 23.15 5.30
N LEU A 18 -9.53 22.70 5.35
CA LEU A 18 -9.97 21.36 4.91
C LEU A 18 -10.45 21.21 3.45
N ASP A 19 -10.17 22.13 2.54
CA ASP A 19 -10.53 21.87 1.13
C ASP A 19 -9.51 20.94 0.42
N GLY A 20 -8.34 20.68 1.04
CA GLY A 20 -7.22 20.02 0.37
C GLY A 20 -6.62 20.86 -0.77
N LYS A 21 -7.21 22.01 -1.10
CA LYS A 21 -6.77 22.91 -2.17
C LYS A 21 -5.33 23.36 -2.01
N GLU A 22 -4.92 23.72 -0.80
CA GLU A 22 -3.52 24.10 -0.51
C GLU A 22 -2.57 22.97 -0.90
N ASP A 23 -2.85 21.75 -0.44
CA ASP A 23 -2.03 20.58 -0.72
C ASP A 23 -1.98 20.26 -2.22
N VAL A 24 -3.12 20.33 -2.92
CA VAL A 24 -3.18 20.11 -4.38
C VAL A 24 -2.47 21.24 -5.15
N ASN A 25 -2.52 22.48 -4.68
CA ASN A 25 -1.75 23.59 -5.26
C ASN A 25 -0.24 23.39 -5.09
N ILE A 26 0.21 22.89 -3.93
CA ILE A 26 1.61 22.56 -3.70
C ILE A 26 2.04 21.46 -4.69
N MET A 27 1.25 20.40 -4.87
CA MET A 27 1.50 19.38 -5.89
C MET A 27 1.63 19.96 -7.31
N LYS A 28 0.70 20.85 -7.67
CA LYS A 28 0.73 21.50 -8.98
C LYS A 28 1.98 22.36 -9.17
N SER A 29 2.42 23.06 -8.12
CA SER A 29 3.65 23.87 -8.13
C SER A 29 4.93 23.03 -8.27
N MET A 30 4.88 21.74 -7.87
CA MET A 30 5.94 20.76 -8.10
C MET A 30 5.86 20.11 -9.50
N GLY A 31 4.87 20.47 -10.32
CA GLY A 31 4.72 19.92 -11.67
C GLY A 31 4.14 18.51 -11.72
N PHE A 32 3.58 17.97 -10.63
CA PHE A 32 3.01 16.63 -10.64
C PHE A 32 1.74 16.53 -11.48
N ASP A 33 1.54 15.35 -12.10
CA ASP A 33 0.43 15.08 -13.02
C ASP A 33 -0.79 14.41 -12.34
N ALA A 34 -0.57 13.76 -11.20
CA ALA A 34 -1.56 12.91 -10.54
C ALA A 34 -1.45 12.95 -9.01
N TYR A 35 -2.57 12.68 -8.34
CA TYR A 35 -2.62 12.49 -6.89
C TYR A 35 -3.31 11.18 -6.54
N ARG A 36 -2.56 10.31 -5.86
CA ARG A 36 -3.09 9.12 -5.21
C ARG A 36 -3.56 9.47 -3.80
N PHE A 37 -4.84 9.25 -3.52
CA PHE A 37 -5.47 9.48 -2.22
C PHE A 37 -6.41 8.33 -1.87
N SER A 38 -6.85 8.25 -0.61
CA SER A 38 -7.87 7.28 -0.21
C SER A 38 -9.22 7.93 0.11
N ILE A 39 -10.29 7.20 -0.17
CA ILE A 39 -11.64 7.51 0.28
C ILE A 39 -11.85 6.70 1.56
N SER A 40 -12.05 7.37 2.69
CA SER A 40 -12.41 6.68 3.92
C SER A 40 -13.81 6.11 3.85
N TRP A 41 -13.88 4.79 4.02
CA TRP A 41 -15.13 4.05 4.11
C TRP A 41 -15.99 4.60 5.25
N SER A 42 -15.43 4.76 6.45
CA SER A 42 -16.18 5.26 7.62
C SER A 42 -16.69 6.70 7.46
N ARG A 43 -16.07 7.51 6.59
CA ARG A 43 -16.58 8.85 6.26
C ARG A 43 -17.77 8.80 5.33
N ILE A 44 -17.85 7.84 4.41
CA ILE A 44 -18.99 7.64 3.50
C ILE A 44 -20.14 6.92 4.21
N PHE A 45 -19.84 5.81 4.89
CA PHE A 45 -20.78 5.01 5.66
C PHE A 45 -20.27 4.91 7.11
N PRO A 46 -20.78 5.76 8.03
CA PRO A 46 -20.32 5.75 9.43
C PRO A 46 -20.47 4.40 10.14
N THR A 47 -21.51 3.64 9.78
CA THR A 47 -21.77 2.27 10.28
C THR A 47 -21.22 1.19 9.35
N GLY A 48 -20.40 1.55 8.36
CA GLY A 48 -19.85 0.69 7.30
C GLY A 48 -20.86 0.29 6.21
N THR A 49 -22.13 0.17 6.54
CA THR A 49 -23.21 -0.04 5.56
C THR A 49 -24.39 0.89 5.84
N GLY A 50 -25.38 0.91 4.94
CA GLY A 50 -26.65 1.61 5.16
C GLY A 50 -26.58 3.12 4.90
N LYS A 51 -26.74 3.95 5.93
CA LYS A 51 -26.95 5.39 5.77
C LYS A 51 -25.66 6.09 5.30
N VAL A 52 -25.77 6.77 4.16
CA VAL A 52 -24.71 7.61 3.59
C VAL A 52 -24.55 8.90 4.39
N ASN A 53 -23.31 9.28 4.67
CA ASN A 53 -22.94 10.60 5.14
C ASN A 53 -22.64 11.52 3.95
N TRP A 54 -23.65 12.29 3.52
CA TRP A 54 -23.54 13.20 2.38
C TRP A 54 -22.52 14.34 2.57
N LYS A 55 -22.15 14.70 3.81
CA LYS A 55 -21.04 15.65 4.04
C LYS A 55 -19.70 15.04 3.62
N GLY A 56 -19.50 13.76 3.90
CA GLY A 56 -18.35 12.99 3.43
C GLY A 56 -18.28 12.92 1.91
N VAL A 57 -19.41 12.62 1.26
CA VAL A 57 -19.53 12.64 -0.20
C VAL A 57 -19.19 14.03 -0.77
N ALA A 58 -19.72 15.09 -0.17
CA ALA A 58 -19.47 16.47 -0.60
C ALA A 58 -17.98 16.85 -0.50
N TYR A 59 -17.27 16.37 0.53
CA TYR A 59 -15.82 16.56 0.67
C TYR A 59 -15.05 15.96 -0.52
N TYR A 60 -15.24 14.67 -0.81
CA TYR A 60 -14.52 14.03 -1.91
C TYR A 60 -14.90 14.62 -3.28
N ASN A 61 -16.17 15.01 -3.48
CA ASN A 61 -16.57 15.73 -4.68
C ASN A 61 -15.80 17.05 -4.87
N ARG A 62 -15.64 17.86 -3.81
CA ARG A 62 -14.87 19.12 -3.89
C ARG A 62 -13.40 18.85 -4.22
N LEU A 63 -12.78 17.89 -3.54
CA LEU A 63 -11.38 17.53 -3.77
C LEU A 63 -11.16 17.04 -5.20
N ILE A 64 -11.99 16.09 -5.68
CA ILE A 64 -11.91 15.55 -7.04
C ILE A 64 -12.13 16.64 -8.08
N ASN A 65 -13.16 17.49 -7.90
CA ASN A 65 -13.43 18.59 -8.82
C ASN A 65 -12.27 19.59 -8.86
N TYR A 66 -11.64 19.88 -7.71
CA TYR A 66 -10.54 20.82 -7.66
C TYR A 66 -9.27 20.25 -8.32
N MET A 67 -8.93 18.99 -8.06
CA MET A 67 -7.82 18.31 -8.73
C MET A 67 -7.97 18.40 -10.24
N LEU A 68 -9.13 18.01 -10.78
CA LEU A 68 -9.39 18.09 -12.21
C LEU A 68 -9.36 19.53 -12.74
N LYS A 69 -9.92 20.49 -11.98
CA LYS A 69 -9.89 21.92 -12.35
C LYS A 69 -8.48 22.45 -12.56
N ILE A 70 -7.50 21.98 -11.80
CA ILE A 70 -6.09 22.42 -11.92
C ILE A 70 -5.20 21.41 -12.65
N GLY A 71 -5.81 20.40 -13.28
CA GLY A 71 -5.12 19.41 -14.11
C GLY A 71 -4.29 18.40 -13.33
N ILE A 72 -4.75 18.00 -12.14
CA ILE A 72 -4.21 16.87 -11.37
C ILE A 72 -5.16 15.68 -11.54
N THR A 73 -4.62 14.54 -11.97
CA THR A 73 -5.41 13.31 -12.22
C THR A 73 -5.66 12.55 -10.90
N PRO A 74 -6.93 12.27 -10.52
CA PRO A 74 -7.24 11.50 -9.32
C PRO A 74 -6.96 10.00 -9.50
N TYR A 75 -6.22 9.43 -8.56
CA TYR A 75 -6.04 7.99 -8.35
C TYR A 75 -6.64 7.63 -6.98
N ALA A 76 -7.84 7.05 -6.97
CA ALA A 76 -8.59 6.84 -5.74
C ALA A 76 -8.42 5.40 -5.21
N ASN A 77 -7.89 5.29 -3.99
CA ASN A 77 -7.85 4.05 -3.24
C ASN A 77 -9.10 3.93 -2.34
N LEU A 78 -9.77 2.79 -2.36
CA LEU A 78 -11.03 2.59 -1.65
C LEU A 78 -10.84 2.20 -0.18
N TYR A 79 -9.73 1.53 0.15
CA TYR A 79 -9.43 1.08 1.51
C TYR A 79 -7.95 1.22 1.85
N HIS A 80 -7.66 1.94 2.93
CA HIS A 80 -6.30 2.12 3.45
C HIS A 80 -6.28 1.92 4.98
N TYR A 81 -6.49 0.66 5.38
CA TYR A 81 -6.56 0.18 6.78
C TYR A 81 -7.66 0.84 7.63
N ASP A 82 -8.61 1.51 6.99
CA ASP A 82 -9.61 2.38 7.60
C ASP A 82 -10.99 1.71 7.68
N LEU A 83 -10.99 0.43 8.07
CA LEU A 83 -12.22 -0.33 8.29
C LEU A 83 -13.15 0.43 9.24
N PRO A 84 -14.44 0.60 8.90
CA PRO A 84 -15.41 1.14 9.84
C PRO A 84 -15.51 0.26 11.08
N GLU A 85 -15.24 0.84 12.24
CA GLU A 85 -15.25 0.14 13.54
C GLU A 85 -16.57 -0.60 13.81
N ALA A 86 -17.69 -0.08 13.30
CA ALA A 86 -18.99 -0.74 13.38
C ALA A 86 -18.98 -2.16 12.77
N LEU A 87 -18.24 -2.39 11.68
CA LEU A 87 -18.14 -3.71 11.05
C LEU A 87 -17.25 -4.66 11.87
N GLU A 88 -16.20 -4.13 12.49
CA GLU A 88 -15.36 -4.87 13.44
C GLU A 88 -16.20 -5.34 14.64
N VAL A 89 -16.97 -4.43 15.26
CA VAL A 89 -17.83 -4.73 16.41
C VAL A 89 -18.97 -5.68 16.05
N GLN A 90 -19.60 -5.51 14.88
CA GLN A 90 -20.81 -6.27 14.53
C GLN A 90 -20.51 -7.75 14.24
N TYR A 91 -19.40 -8.06 13.58
CA TYR A 91 -19.12 -9.41 13.12
C TYR A 91 -17.64 -9.80 13.05
N GLY A 92 -16.72 -9.01 13.61
CA GLY A 92 -15.27 -9.27 13.58
C GLY A 92 -14.59 -8.82 12.29
N GLY A 93 -15.20 -7.87 11.57
CA GLY A 93 -14.57 -7.19 10.44
C GLY A 93 -14.05 -8.14 9.37
N LEU A 94 -12.75 -8.08 9.09
CA LEU A 94 -12.10 -8.82 8.01
C LEU A 94 -12.06 -10.34 8.25
N LEU A 95 -12.30 -10.82 9.47
CA LEU A 95 -12.38 -12.26 9.77
C LEU A 95 -13.70 -12.88 9.29
N ASN A 96 -14.71 -12.07 8.98
CA ASN A 96 -16.02 -12.55 8.58
C ASN A 96 -16.24 -12.38 7.08
N ARG A 97 -16.72 -13.44 6.43
CA ARG A 97 -16.98 -13.44 4.98
C ARG A 97 -17.99 -12.37 4.53
N LYS A 98 -18.85 -11.87 5.42
CA LYS A 98 -19.76 -10.74 5.15
C LYS A 98 -19.04 -9.47 4.67
N ILE A 99 -17.75 -9.31 4.98
CA ILE A 99 -16.97 -8.16 4.51
C ILE A 99 -16.88 -8.09 2.98
N VAL A 100 -16.93 -9.24 2.29
CA VAL A 100 -16.81 -9.31 0.83
C VAL A 100 -17.93 -8.52 0.16
N GLU A 101 -19.17 -8.75 0.58
CA GLU A 101 -20.32 -8.04 0.06
C GLU A 101 -20.36 -6.58 0.55
N ALA A 102 -20.08 -6.34 1.83
CA ALA A 102 -20.06 -4.98 2.39
C ALA A 102 -19.06 -4.06 1.68
N PHE A 103 -17.85 -4.57 1.38
CA PHE A 103 -16.85 -3.81 0.63
C PHE A 103 -17.29 -3.59 -0.82
N ALA A 104 -17.86 -4.61 -1.47
CA ALA A 104 -18.32 -4.51 -2.85
C ALA A 104 -19.49 -3.49 -2.99
N ASP A 105 -20.40 -3.42 -2.01
CA ASP A 105 -21.47 -2.41 -1.95
C ASP A 105 -20.91 -1.00 -1.76
N TYR A 106 -19.93 -0.83 -0.86
CA TYR A 106 -19.23 0.43 -0.66
C TYR A 106 -18.47 0.89 -1.91
N ALA A 107 -17.75 -0.02 -2.55
CA ALA A 107 -17.04 0.23 -3.80
C ALA A 107 -18.01 0.65 -4.91
N GLU A 108 -19.13 -0.07 -5.06
CA GLU A 108 -20.18 0.24 -6.03
C GLU A 108 -20.77 1.65 -5.81
N PHE A 109 -21.02 2.04 -4.55
CA PHE A 109 -21.44 3.40 -4.23
C PHE A 109 -20.42 4.44 -4.69
N CYS A 110 -19.13 4.20 -4.45
CA CYS A 110 -18.04 5.08 -4.88
C CYS A 110 -17.94 5.18 -6.41
N PHE A 111 -18.04 4.05 -7.13
CA PHE A 111 -18.06 4.04 -8.59
C PHE A 111 -19.23 4.84 -9.15
N LYS A 112 -20.44 4.65 -8.59
CA LYS A 112 -21.64 5.38 -9.00
C LYS A 112 -21.51 6.90 -8.77
N THR A 113 -20.87 7.29 -7.67
CA THR A 113 -20.88 8.68 -7.19
C THR A 113 -19.72 9.51 -7.72
N PHE A 114 -18.56 8.89 -7.96
CA PHE A 114 -17.34 9.59 -8.36
C PHE A 114 -16.75 9.10 -9.68
N GLY A 115 -17.18 7.96 -10.20
CA GLY A 115 -16.59 7.32 -11.40
C GLY A 115 -16.87 8.03 -12.72
N ASP A 116 -17.75 9.03 -12.73
CA ASP A 116 -17.88 9.98 -13.84
C ASP A 116 -16.56 10.77 -14.04
N ARG A 117 -15.83 11.06 -12.96
CA ARG A 117 -14.59 11.85 -12.91
C ARG A 117 -13.34 11.04 -12.55
N VAL A 118 -13.46 10.08 -11.64
CA VAL A 118 -12.35 9.21 -11.23
C VAL A 118 -12.24 8.02 -12.18
N LYS A 119 -11.11 7.92 -12.88
CA LYS A 119 -10.84 6.88 -13.89
C LYS A 119 -9.82 5.86 -13.46
N ASN A 120 -9.13 6.09 -12.34
CA ASN A 120 -8.10 5.19 -11.83
C ASN A 120 -8.47 4.79 -10.40
N TRP A 121 -8.88 3.54 -10.22
CA TRP A 121 -9.30 2.98 -8.95
C TRP A 121 -8.30 1.96 -8.42
N MET A 122 -8.20 1.90 -7.10
CA MET A 122 -7.49 0.85 -6.38
C MET A 122 -8.37 0.36 -5.23
N THR A 123 -8.48 -0.95 -5.04
CA THR A 123 -9.34 -1.50 -3.99
C THR A 123 -8.69 -1.38 -2.61
N PHE A 124 -7.52 -1.98 -2.43
CA PHE A 124 -6.83 -2.09 -1.16
C PHE A 124 -5.41 -1.55 -1.27
N ASN A 125 -4.95 -0.90 -0.20
CA ASN A 125 -3.55 -0.68 0.07
C ASN A 125 -2.99 -1.81 0.93
N GLU A 126 -1.88 -2.41 0.51
CA GLU A 126 -1.04 -3.33 1.28
C GLU A 126 -1.84 -4.35 2.11
N PRO A 127 -2.68 -5.17 1.47
CA PRO A 127 -3.52 -6.13 2.17
C PRO A 127 -2.68 -7.18 2.93
N ARG A 128 -1.41 -7.39 2.55
CA ARG A 128 -0.44 -8.20 3.31
C ARG A 128 -0.13 -7.57 4.66
N VAL A 129 0.12 -6.26 4.71
CA VAL A 129 0.35 -5.54 5.98
C VAL A 129 -0.88 -5.63 6.88
N VAL A 130 -2.08 -5.47 6.33
CA VAL A 130 -3.33 -5.63 7.09
C VAL A 130 -3.42 -7.03 7.72
N ALA A 131 -3.20 -8.08 6.92
CA ALA A 131 -3.29 -9.46 7.40
C ALA A 131 -2.17 -9.79 8.39
N ALA A 132 -0.92 -9.43 8.08
CA ALA A 132 0.24 -9.76 8.92
C ALA A 132 0.29 -8.90 10.18
N LEU A 133 0.28 -7.57 10.07
CA LEU A 133 0.45 -6.72 11.23
C LEU A 133 -0.84 -6.58 12.07
N GLY A 134 -2.00 -6.82 11.47
CA GLY A 134 -3.29 -6.80 12.19
C GLY A 134 -3.64 -8.11 12.88
N TYR A 135 -3.18 -9.26 12.35
CA TYR A 135 -3.65 -10.59 12.76
C TYR A 135 -2.54 -11.65 12.97
N ASP A 136 -1.26 -11.36 12.68
CA ASP A 136 -0.10 -12.21 13.04
C ASP A 136 0.63 -11.67 14.26
N ASP A 137 1.23 -10.47 14.16
CA ASP A 137 1.99 -9.88 15.27
C ASP A 137 1.16 -8.93 16.16
N GLY A 138 -0.02 -8.52 15.69
CA GLY A 138 -0.95 -7.65 16.41
C GLY A 138 -0.46 -6.21 16.62
N ASN A 139 0.52 -5.73 15.85
CA ASN A 139 1.04 -4.37 15.96
C ASN A 139 0.11 -3.30 15.39
N PHE A 140 -0.79 -3.66 14.47
CA PHE A 140 -1.76 -2.78 13.83
C PHE A 140 -3.18 -3.17 14.25
N ALA A 141 -4.14 -2.26 14.11
CA ALA A 141 -5.54 -2.56 14.38
C ALA A 141 -6.02 -3.75 13.51
N PRO A 142 -6.79 -4.71 14.05
CA PRO A 142 -7.42 -4.72 15.38
C PRO A 142 -6.53 -5.25 16.52
N GLY A 143 -5.26 -5.54 16.28
CA GLY A 143 -4.29 -5.93 17.31
C GLY A 143 -4.46 -7.38 17.77
N ARG A 144 -4.71 -8.29 16.83
CA ARG A 144 -4.95 -9.70 17.10
C ARG A 144 -3.71 -10.54 16.84
N CYS A 145 -3.43 -11.46 17.74
CA CYS A 145 -2.33 -12.42 17.64
C CYS A 145 -2.48 -13.53 18.67
N THR A 146 -1.74 -14.62 18.54
CA THR A 146 -1.78 -15.76 19.49
C THR A 146 -1.42 -15.34 20.92
N LYS A 147 -0.56 -14.32 21.10
CA LYS A 147 -0.14 -13.80 22.41
C LYS A 147 -0.88 -12.51 22.81
N CYS A 148 -1.82 -12.05 22.01
CA CYS A 148 -2.61 -10.86 22.26
C CYS A 148 -3.81 -11.22 23.13
N THR A 149 -4.66 -10.24 23.46
CA THR A 149 -5.91 -10.49 24.19
C THR A 149 -6.84 -11.45 23.45
N ALA A 150 -6.79 -11.46 22.13
CA ALA A 150 -7.49 -12.41 21.27
C ALA A 150 -6.73 -12.59 19.95
N GLY A 151 -6.97 -13.71 19.28
CA GLY A 151 -6.45 -13.97 17.94
C GLY A 151 -5.76 -15.32 17.81
N ASN A 152 -5.41 -15.65 16.58
CA ASN A 152 -4.57 -16.81 16.26
C ASN A 152 -3.72 -16.50 15.04
N SER A 153 -2.43 -16.27 15.29
CA SER A 153 -1.45 -15.89 14.29
C SER A 153 -1.22 -16.95 13.21
N ALA A 154 -1.61 -18.21 13.45
CA ALA A 154 -1.46 -19.30 12.50
C ALA A 154 -2.60 -19.39 11.48
N THR A 155 -3.76 -18.79 11.76
CA THR A 155 -4.98 -18.97 10.95
C THR A 155 -5.60 -17.65 10.49
N GLU A 156 -5.67 -16.66 11.37
CA GLU A 156 -6.36 -15.39 11.11
C GLU A 156 -5.77 -14.60 9.93
N PRO A 157 -4.44 -14.48 9.75
CA PRO A 157 -3.87 -13.79 8.59
C PRO A 157 -4.33 -14.41 7.25
N TYR A 158 -4.45 -15.74 7.19
CA TYR A 158 -4.89 -16.45 5.99
C TYR A 158 -6.38 -16.28 5.70
N ILE A 159 -7.21 -16.24 6.74
CA ILE A 159 -8.64 -15.92 6.61
C ILE A 159 -8.83 -14.50 6.09
N VAL A 160 -8.12 -13.54 6.69
CA VAL A 160 -8.19 -12.12 6.32
C VAL A 160 -7.69 -11.89 4.89
N ALA A 161 -6.53 -12.41 4.52
CA ALA A 161 -6.01 -12.30 3.16
C ALA A 161 -6.99 -12.89 2.13
N HIS A 162 -7.58 -14.05 2.43
CA HIS A 162 -8.57 -14.66 1.55
C HIS A 162 -9.81 -13.77 1.36
N HIS A 163 -10.37 -13.21 2.44
CA HIS A 163 -11.50 -12.28 2.33
C HIS A 163 -11.14 -10.98 1.60
N LEU A 164 -9.93 -10.45 1.78
CA LEU A 164 -9.47 -9.27 1.04
C LEU A 164 -9.37 -9.55 -0.47
N ILE A 165 -8.86 -10.73 -0.87
CA ILE A 165 -8.81 -11.15 -2.28
C ILE A 165 -10.22 -11.29 -2.86
N LEU A 166 -11.14 -11.94 -2.14
CA LEU A 166 -12.53 -12.06 -2.57
C LEU A 166 -13.24 -10.70 -2.65
N SER A 167 -12.98 -9.80 -1.70
CA SER A 167 -13.54 -8.44 -1.69
C SER A 167 -13.06 -7.63 -2.90
N HIS A 168 -11.77 -7.76 -3.24
CA HIS A 168 -11.17 -7.11 -4.42
C HIS A 168 -11.86 -7.60 -5.69
N ALA A 169 -11.91 -8.92 -5.86
CA ALA A 169 -12.47 -9.55 -7.04
C ALA A 169 -13.98 -9.25 -7.20
N SER A 170 -14.74 -9.23 -6.09
CA SER A 170 -16.16 -8.85 -6.11
C SER A 170 -16.37 -7.39 -6.53
N ALA A 171 -15.58 -6.45 -6.00
CA ALA A 171 -15.64 -5.05 -6.41
C ALA A 171 -15.27 -4.84 -7.89
N VAL A 172 -14.23 -5.54 -8.37
CA VAL A 172 -13.80 -5.50 -9.78
C VAL A 172 -14.89 -6.05 -10.70
N GLN A 173 -15.50 -7.18 -10.34
CA GLN A 173 -16.59 -7.77 -11.11
C GLN A 173 -17.76 -6.79 -11.26
N ARG A 174 -18.17 -6.13 -10.16
CA ARG A 174 -19.20 -5.09 -10.19
C ARG A 174 -18.80 -3.89 -11.05
N TYR A 175 -17.55 -3.44 -10.95
CA TYR A 175 -17.03 -2.34 -11.78
C TYR A 175 -17.11 -2.68 -13.27
N ARG A 176 -16.57 -3.83 -13.68
CA ARG A 176 -16.54 -4.27 -15.08
C ARG A 176 -17.94 -4.44 -15.66
N HIS A 177 -18.83 -5.11 -14.93
CA HIS A 177 -20.20 -5.38 -15.41
C HIS A 177 -21.05 -4.12 -15.53
N LYS A 178 -21.03 -3.24 -14.52
CA LYS A 178 -21.99 -2.12 -14.43
C LYS A 178 -21.43 -0.79 -14.91
N TYR A 179 -20.13 -0.54 -14.74
CA TYR A 179 -19.56 0.81 -14.84
C TYR A 179 -18.49 0.97 -15.91
N GLN A 180 -17.62 -0.01 -16.14
CA GLN A 180 -16.44 0.16 -16.98
C GLN A 180 -16.79 0.55 -18.42
N HIS A 181 -17.84 -0.03 -19.00
CA HIS A 181 -18.27 0.29 -20.36
C HIS A 181 -18.81 1.74 -20.51
N ILE A 182 -19.29 2.35 -19.43
CA ILE A 182 -19.81 3.73 -19.38
C ILE A 182 -18.70 4.71 -18.99
N GLN A 183 -18.00 4.39 -17.90
CA GLN A 183 -17.04 5.27 -17.26
C GLN A 183 -15.65 5.23 -17.89
N LYS A 184 -15.31 4.15 -18.60
CA LYS A 184 -14.02 3.91 -19.27
C LYS A 184 -12.80 4.01 -18.34
N GLY A 185 -12.98 3.76 -17.05
CA GLY A 185 -11.89 3.72 -16.09
C GLY A 185 -11.26 2.33 -15.96
N LYS A 186 -10.25 2.26 -15.10
CA LYS A 186 -9.48 1.06 -14.75
C LYS A 186 -9.49 0.84 -13.25
N ILE A 187 -9.34 -0.41 -12.85
CA ILE A 187 -9.32 -0.82 -11.45
C ILE A 187 -8.17 -1.79 -11.16
N GLY A 188 -7.48 -1.56 -10.06
CA GLY A 188 -6.36 -2.38 -9.61
C GLY A 188 -6.29 -2.56 -8.10
N ILE A 189 -5.12 -2.97 -7.63
CA ILE A 189 -4.79 -3.15 -6.21
C ILE A 189 -3.36 -2.67 -5.97
N LEU A 190 -3.06 -2.26 -4.73
CA LEU A 190 -1.74 -1.79 -4.32
C LEU A 190 -1.13 -2.80 -3.37
N LEU A 191 0.04 -3.31 -3.70
CA LEU A 191 0.73 -4.36 -2.95
C LEU A 191 2.08 -3.85 -2.50
N ASP A 192 2.39 -4.01 -1.22
CA ASP A 192 3.76 -3.87 -0.75
C ASP A 192 4.62 -4.99 -1.31
N PHE A 193 5.84 -4.63 -1.69
CA PHE A 193 6.82 -5.59 -2.13
C PHE A 193 8.24 -5.17 -1.73
N VAL A 194 8.72 -5.78 -0.65
CA VAL A 194 10.16 -5.77 -0.31
C VAL A 194 10.89 -6.74 -1.23
N TRP A 195 12.07 -6.34 -1.72
CA TRP A 195 12.92 -7.28 -2.44
C TRP A 195 13.64 -8.22 -1.47
N TYR A 196 13.63 -9.52 -1.78
CA TYR A 196 14.34 -10.54 -1.01
C TYR A 196 15.42 -11.17 -1.87
N GLU A 197 16.67 -10.98 -1.47
CA GLU A 197 17.86 -11.54 -2.10
C GLU A 197 18.37 -12.71 -1.27
N GLY A 198 18.80 -13.82 -1.89
CA GLY A 198 19.42 -14.92 -1.13
C GLY A 198 20.68 -14.41 -0.42
N LEU A 199 20.88 -14.75 0.86
CA LEU A 199 22.07 -14.34 1.61
C LEU A 199 23.33 -14.84 0.91
N THR A 200 23.31 -16.09 0.46
CA THR A 200 24.35 -16.71 -0.38
C THR A 200 23.76 -17.23 -1.70
N ASN A 201 24.63 -17.72 -2.59
CA ASN A 201 24.23 -18.42 -3.81
C ASN A 201 23.87 -19.90 -3.57
N SER A 202 23.77 -20.35 -2.31
CA SER A 202 23.34 -21.71 -2.00
C SER A 202 21.90 -21.95 -2.46
N THR A 203 21.60 -23.18 -2.89
CA THR A 203 20.24 -23.58 -3.28
C THR A 203 19.22 -23.29 -2.18
N ALA A 204 19.62 -23.45 -0.91
CA ALA A 204 18.76 -23.20 0.23
C ALA A 204 18.36 -21.73 0.36
N ASP A 205 19.32 -20.80 0.31
CA ASP A 205 19.04 -19.36 0.45
C ASP A 205 18.29 -18.81 -0.77
N GLN A 206 18.59 -19.31 -1.97
CA GLN A 206 17.84 -18.94 -3.17
C GLN A 206 16.38 -19.44 -3.12
N ALA A 207 16.16 -20.65 -2.59
CA ALA A 207 14.81 -21.16 -2.33
C ALA A 207 14.09 -20.35 -1.25
N ALA A 208 14.79 -19.96 -0.17
CA ALA A 208 14.24 -19.10 0.88
C ALA A 208 13.86 -17.70 0.34
N ALA A 209 14.67 -17.14 -0.56
CA ALA A 209 14.36 -15.89 -1.26
C ALA A 209 13.11 -16.03 -2.13
N GLN A 210 12.96 -17.14 -2.87
CA GLN A 210 11.75 -17.38 -3.64
C GLN A 210 10.52 -17.56 -2.74
N ARG A 211 10.61 -18.33 -1.65
CA ARG A 211 9.51 -18.47 -0.68
C ARG A 211 9.14 -17.12 -0.08
N SER A 212 10.11 -16.29 0.29
CA SER A 212 9.83 -14.94 0.83
C SER A 212 9.07 -14.07 -0.17
N ARG A 213 9.42 -14.11 -1.46
CA ARG A 213 8.66 -13.41 -2.51
C ARG A 213 7.24 -13.98 -2.69
N ASP A 214 7.08 -15.30 -2.59
CA ASP A 214 5.77 -15.96 -2.67
C ASP A 214 4.87 -15.59 -1.48
N PHE A 215 5.39 -15.58 -0.25
CA PHE A 215 4.65 -15.20 0.96
C PHE A 215 4.39 -13.69 1.09
N HIS A 216 5.15 -12.87 0.38
CA HIS A 216 4.99 -11.41 0.37
C HIS A 216 4.05 -10.96 -0.76
N VAL A 217 4.58 -10.73 -1.97
CA VAL A 217 3.78 -10.22 -3.11
C VAL A 217 2.96 -11.33 -3.75
N GLY A 218 3.49 -12.56 -3.78
CA GLY A 218 2.82 -13.70 -4.41
C GLY A 218 1.52 -14.09 -3.71
N TRP A 219 1.38 -13.82 -2.41
CA TRP A 219 0.21 -14.19 -1.64
C TRP A 219 -1.08 -13.53 -2.18
N PHE A 220 -0.96 -12.33 -2.76
CA PHE A 220 -2.07 -11.61 -3.39
C PHE A 220 -2.00 -11.61 -4.91
N LEU A 221 -0.81 -11.38 -5.49
CA LEU A 221 -0.69 -11.25 -6.94
C LEU A 221 -0.87 -12.60 -7.67
N HIS A 222 -0.44 -13.71 -7.08
CA HIS A 222 -0.54 -15.02 -7.73
C HIS A 222 -2.00 -15.50 -7.86
N PRO A 223 -2.87 -15.40 -6.83
CA PRO A 223 -4.30 -15.65 -7.02
C PRO A 223 -4.94 -14.76 -8.07
N ILE A 224 -4.64 -13.46 -8.06
CA ILE A 224 -5.24 -12.50 -9.01
C ILE A 224 -4.82 -12.81 -10.46
N ILE A 225 -3.60 -13.26 -10.71
CA ILE A 225 -3.14 -13.55 -12.08
C ILE A 225 -3.50 -14.97 -12.52
N TYR A 226 -3.33 -15.97 -11.65
CA TYR A 226 -3.40 -17.39 -12.02
C TYR A 226 -4.63 -18.12 -11.49
N GLY A 227 -5.33 -17.57 -10.50
CA GLY A 227 -6.51 -18.18 -9.88
C GLY A 227 -6.19 -19.16 -8.74
N GLU A 228 -4.95 -19.20 -8.25
CA GLU A 228 -4.55 -20.05 -7.12
C GLU A 228 -3.49 -19.36 -6.25
N TYR A 229 -3.31 -19.83 -5.01
CA TYR A 229 -2.19 -19.40 -4.17
C TYR A 229 -0.86 -19.98 -4.66
N PRO A 230 0.30 -19.35 -4.39
CA PRO A 230 1.59 -19.93 -4.75
C PRO A 230 1.79 -21.33 -4.17
N LYS A 231 2.46 -22.21 -4.91
CA LYS A 231 2.64 -23.62 -4.50
C LYS A 231 3.38 -23.76 -3.16
N SER A 232 4.34 -22.88 -2.89
CA SER A 232 5.07 -22.83 -1.62
C SER A 232 4.13 -22.62 -0.42
N LEU A 233 3.19 -21.68 -0.52
CA LEU A 233 2.16 -21.45 0.51
C LEU A 233 1.26 -22.67 0.67
N GLN A 234 0.76 -23.24 -0.43
CA GLN A 234 -0.11 -24.42 -0.37
C GLN A 234 0.55 -25.60 0.35
N VAL A 235 1.84 -25.85 0.07
CA VAL A 235 2.61 -26.98 0.65
C VAL A 235 2.93 -26.76 2.13
N ILE A 236 3.28 -25.53 2.53
CA ILE A 236 3.70 -25.22 3.89
C ILE A 236 2.49 -25.01 4.81
N VAL A 237 1.53 -24.19 4.39
CA VAL A 237 0.40 -23.74 5.21
C VAL A 237 -0.71 -24.80 5.29
N LYS A 238 -0.89 -25.59 4.22
CA LYS A 238 -1.83 -26.72 4.14
C LYS A 238 -3.26 -26.29 4.47
N GLU A 239 -3.95 -27.00 5.36
CA GLU A 239 -5.38 -26.77 5.67
C GLU A 239 -5.67 -25.43 6.35
N ARG A 240 -4.65 -24.70 6.82
CA ARG A 240 -4.83 -23.33 7.34
C ARG A 240 -5.02 -22.31 6.21
N LEU A 241 -4.61 -22.64 4.98
CA LEU A 241 -4.79 -21.80 3.81
C LEU A 241 -6.18 -22.09 3.20
N PRO A 242 -7.10 -21.10 3.19
CA PRO A 242 -8.43 -21.34 2.63
C PRO A 242 -8.36 -21.65 1.12
N LYS A 243 -9.26 -22.50 0.64
CA LYS A 243 -9.33 -22.93 -0.76
C LYS A 243 -10.39 -22.13 -1.49
N PHE A 244 -10.06 -21.64 -2.68
CA PHE A 244 -11.06 -21.00 -3.55
C PHE A 244 -12.02 -22.04 -4.13
N THR A 245 -13.31 -21.72 -4.17
CA THR A 245 -14.29 -22.47 -4.96
C THR A 245 -14.10 -22.18 -6.46
N ALA A 246 -14.71 -22.99 -7.33
CA ALA A 246 -14.63 -22.77 -8.78
C ALA A 246 -15.12 -21.36 -9.19
N ASP A 247 -16.22 -20.89 -8.58
CA ASP A 247 -16.77 -19.56 -8.84
C ASP A 247 -15.84 -18.45 -8.34
N GLU A 248 -15.19 -18.65 -7.20
CA GLU A 248 -14.21 -17.70 -6.67
C GLU A 248 -12.96 -17.64 -7.55
N VAL A 249 -12.47 -18.78 -8.05
CA VAL A 249 -11.35 -18.81 -9.01
C VAL A 249 -11.71 -18.01 -10.26
N HIS A 250 -12.92 -18.21 -10.80
CA HIS A 250 -13.39 -17.46 -11.97
C HIS A 250 -13.48 -15.95 -11.71
N MET A 251 -13.92 -15.56 -10.52
CA MET A 251 -14.03 -14.16 -10.12
C MET A 251 -12.66 -13.50 -9.88
N VAL A 252 -11.73 -14.21 -9.23
CA VAL A 252 -10.42 -13.68 -8.80
C VAL A 252 -9.44 -13.62 -9.96
N LYS A 253 -9.40 -14.65 -10.82
CA LYS A 253 -8.42 -14.72 -11.91
C LYS A 253 -8.65 -13.61 -12.94
N GLY A 254 -7.62 -12.82 -13.19
CA GLY A 254 -7.64 -11.67 -14.10
C GLY A 254 -8.40 -10.46 -13.55
N SER A 255 -8.69 -10.39 -12.25
CA SER A 255 -9.44 -9.28 -11.62
C SER A 255 -8.64 -7.97 -11.48
N ILE A 256 -7.74 -7.67 -12.42
CA ILE A 256 -6.85 -6.51 -12.33
C ILE A 256 -6.61 -5.88 -13.71
N ASP A 257 -6.63 -4.55 -13.78
CA ASP A 257 -6.23 -3.81 -14.99
C ASP A 257 -4.78 -3.28 -14.89
N TYR A 258 -4.32 -2.99 -13.66
CA TYR A 258 -2.94 -2.66 -13.33
C TYR A 258 -2.64 -3.01 -11.86
N VAL A 259 -1.37 -3.17 -11.50
CA VAL A 259 -0.91 -3.37 -10.12
C VAL A 259 -0.07 -2.18 -9.68
N GLY A 260 -0.39 -1.61 -8.51
CA GLY A 260 0.51 -0.67 -7.85
C GLY A 260 1.46 -1.43 -6.94
N ILE A 261 2.74 -1.11 -7.01
CA ILE A 261 3.76 -1.66 -6.11
C ILE A 261 4.21 -0.57 -5.14
N ASN A 262 4.04 -0.81 -3.84
CA ASN A 262 4.66 -0.01 -2.79
C ASN A 262 6.04 -0.62 -2.50
N GLN A 263 7.11 0.07 -2.92
CA GLN A 263 8.46 -0.45 -2.83
C GLN A 263 9.33 0.54 -2.05
N TYR A 264 10.04 0.03 -1.04
CA TYR A 264 10.86 0.87 -0.15
C TYR A 264 12.27 0.33 0.04
N THR A 265 12.41 -0.98 0.27
CA THR A 265 13.65 -1.57 0.78
C THR A 265 13.90 -2.97 0.19
N ALA A 266 15.04 -3.54 0.54
CA ALA A 266 15.40 -4.93 0.27
C ALA A 266 16.07 -5.55 1.50
N TYR A 267 15.99 -6.88 1.62
CA TYR A 267 16.70 -7.66 2.63
C TYR A 267 17.43 -8.84 1.99
N TYR A 268 18.52 -9.28 2.63
CA TYR A 268 18.99 -10.64 2.41
C TYR A 268 18.08 -11.62 3.15
N VAL A 269 18.02 -12.87 2.69
CA VAL A 269 17.32 -13.94 3.41
C VAL A 269 18.11 -15.22 3.41
N ARG A 270 18.06 -15.92 4.54
CA ARG A 270 18.65 -17.23 4.71
C ARG A 270 17.55 -18.28 4.89
N ASP A 271 17.79 -19.50 4.41
CA ASP A 271 16.92 -20.63 4.76
C ASP A 271 16.94 -20.85 6.28
N GLN A 272 15.76 -20.92 6.88
CA GLN A 272 15.64 -21.17 8.31
C GLN A 272 14.34 -21.89 8.61
N GLN A 273 14.44 -23.16 8.98
CA GLN A 273 13.29 -23.92 9.45
C GLN A 273 12.86 -23.43 10.85
N PRO A 274 11.56 -23.41 11.15
CA PRO A 274 11.10 -23.16 12.51
C PRO A 274 11.57 -24.28 13.45
N ASN A 275 12.05 -23.89 14.64
CA ASN A 275 12.41 -24.84 15.70
C ASN A 275 11.14 -25.49 16.28
N ALA A 276 11.27 -26.63 16.94
CA ALA A 276 10.15 -27.38 17.53
C ALA A 276 9.29 -26.57 18.54
N THR A 277 9.85 -25.52 19.14
CA THR A 277 9.16 -24.63 20.08
C THR A 277 8.55 -23.38 19.43
N THR A 278 8.74 -23.20 18.13
CA THR A 278 8.21 -22.04 17.38
C THR A 278 6.70 -22.19 17.27
N LEU A 279 5.95 -21.23 17.80
CA LEU A 279 4.51 -21.20 17.62
C LEU A 279 4.19 -20.96 16.14
N PRO A 280 3.31 -21.76 15.52
CA PRO A 280 2.88 -21.52 14.15
C PRO A 280 2.28 -20.12 14.00
N SER A 281 2.68 -19.45 12.94
CA SER A 281 2.26 -18.10 12.58
C SER A 281 2.52 -17.86 11.10
N TYR A 282 1.85 -16.88 10.48
CA TYR A 282 2.15 -16.47 9.11
C TYR A 282 3.64 -16.22 8.90
N SER A 283 4.28 -15.43 9.77
CA SER A 283 5.72 -15.12 9.67
C SER A 283 6.60 -16.37 9.82
N SER A 284 6.26 -17.30 10.72
CA SER A 284 7.04 -18.54 10.89
C SER A 284 6.93 -19.49 9.70
N ASP A 285 5.82 -19.43 8.95
CA ASP A 285 5.56 -20.29 7.78
C ASP A 285 6.44 -19.95 6.56
N TRP A 286 7.16 -18.83 6.58
CA TRP A 286 8.06 -18.48 5.46
C TRP A 286 9.26 -19.44 5.38
N HIS A 287 9.60 -20.06 6.52
CA HIS A 287 10.80 -20.88 6.70
C HIS A 287 12.06 -20.13 6.21
N ALA A 288 12.10 -18.83 6.46
CA ALA A 288 13.16 -17.93 6.01
C ALA A 288 13.38 -16.87 7.09
N ALA A 289 14.63 -16.41 7.22
CA ALA A 289 14.97 -15.32 8.13
C ALA A 289 15.54 -14.13 7.35
N PRO A 290 15.01 -12.91 7.56
CA PRO A 290 15.60 -11.71 7.01
C PRO A 290 16.95 -11.44 7.69
N ILE A 291 17.94 -11.08 6.88
CA ILE A 291 19.30 -10.73 7.28
C ILE A 291 19.61 -9.36 6.68
N TYR A 292 20.16 -8.47 7.50
CA TYR A 292 20.36 -7.06 7.14
C TYR A 292 21.81 -6.72 6.75
N GLU A 293 22.71 -7.69 6.81
CA GLU A 293 24.12 -7.56 6.45
C GLU A 293 24.65 -8.83 5.75
N ARG A 294 25.71 -8.68 4.98
CA ARG A 294 26.46 -9.79 4.36
C ARG A 294 27.95 -9.51 4.57
N ASP A 295 28.67 -10.49 5.10
CA ASP A 295 30.12 -10.40 5.37
C ASP A 295 30.50 -9.17 6.23
N GLY A 296 29.66 -8.84 7.22
CA GLY A 296 29.84 -7.69 8.11
C GLY A 296 29.50 -6.32 7.50
N VAL A 297 28.92 -6.29 6.29
CA VAL A 297 28.51 -5.07 5.61
C VAL A 297 26.97 -5.00 5.55
N PRO A 298 26.34 -3.97 6.12
CA PRO A 298 24.90 -3.75 5.99
C PRO A 298 24.46 -3.67 4.52
N ILE A 299 23.26 -4.17 4.21
CA ILE A 299 22.71 -4.16 2.85
C ILE A 299 22.57 -2.74 2.26
N GLY A 300 22.46 -1.74 3.13
CA GLY A 300 22.46 -0.32 2.80
C GLY A 300 22.45 0.55 4.07
N PRO A 301 22.60 1.88 3.95
CA PRO A 301 22.35 2.79 5.06
C PRO A 301 20.86 2.77 5.44
N ARG A 302 20.55 3.09 6.68
CA ARG A 302 19.18 3.05 7.22
C ARG A 302 18.59 4.45 7.34
N ALA A 303 17.30 4.60 7.04
CA ALA A 303 16.53 5.80 7.34
C ALA A 303 16.13 5.85 8.83
N ASN A 304 15.18 6.70 9.20
CA ASN A 304 14.71 6.79 10.58
C ASN A 304 13.95 5.53 11.01
N SER A 305 13.12 4.97 10.13
CA SER A 305 12.41 3.71 10.40
C SER A 305 13.37 2.53 10.43
N ASP A 306 13.32 1.71 11.49
CA ASP A 306 14.25 0.58 11.69
C ASP A 306 14.21 -0.47 10.57
N TRP A 307 13.09 -0.56 9.86
CA TRP A 307 12.88 -1.49 8.74
C TRP A 307 13.41 -0.95 7.40
N LEU A 308 13.65 0.36 7.27
CA LEU A 308 13.89 1.00 5.99
C LEU A 308 15.39 1.16 5.71
N TYR A 309 15.94 0.19 4.99
CA TYR A 309 17.28 0.26 4.41
C TYR A 309 17.19 0.88 3.01
N ILE A 310 18.11 1.78 2.69
CA ILE A 310 18.20 2.48 1.40
C ILE A 310 18.96 1.57 0.44
N VAL A 311 18.21 0.82 -0.38
CA VAL A 311 18.73 -0.23 -1.25
C VAL A 311 18.13 -0.11 -2.67
N PRO A 312 18.59 0.85 -3.50
CA PRO A 312 17.95 1.19 -4.77
C PRO A 312 17.87 0.02 -5.75
N TRP A 313 18.87 -0.87 -5.77
CA TRP A 313 18.89 -2.03 -6.67
C TRP A 313 17.75 -3.02 -6.36
N GLY A 314 17.20 -2.99 -5.14
CA GLY A 314 16.01 -3.77 -4.77
C GLY A 314 14.78 -3.37 -5.58
N LEU A 315 14.65 -2.09 -5.95
CA LEU A 315 13.54 -1.63 -6.79
C LEU A 315 13.61 -2.24 -8.18
N TYR A 316 14.78 -2.18 -8.82
CA TYR A 316 15.01 -2.80 -10.13
C TYR A 316 14.63 -4.29 -10.09
N LYS A 317 15.14 -5.02 -9.09
CA LYS A 317 14.87 -6.46 -8.94
C LYS A 317 13.39 -6.76 -8.69
N ALA A 318 12.71 -5.97 -7.85
CA ALA A 318 11.29 -6.14 -7.58
C ALA A 318 10.43 -5.95 -8.83
N VAL A 319 10.67 -4.87 -9.60
CA VAL A 319 9.93 -4.58 -10.83
C VAL A 319 10.21 -5.64 -11.91
N THR A 320 11.49 -6.00 -12.11
CA THR A 320 11.88 -7.04 -13.07
C THR A 320 11.32 -8.41 -12.70
N TYR A 321 11.27 -8.75 -11.40
CA TYR A 321 10.63 -9.98 -10.94
C TYR A 321 9.14 -10.00 -11.26
N VAL A 322 8.41 -8.90 -11.03
CA VAL A 322 6.98 -8.84 -11.38
C VAL A 322 6.78 -8.98 -12.89
N LYS A 323 7.62 -8.31 -13.68
CA LYS A 323 7.65 -8.43 -15.14
C LYS A 323 7.80 -9.89 -15.59
N GLU A 324 8.85 -10.56 -15.13
CA GLU A 324 9.20 -11.90 -15.60
C GLU A 324 8.26 -12.98 -15.05
N LYS A 325 7.88 -12.87 -13.78
CA LYS A 325 7.09 -13.91 -13.09
C LYS A 325 5.61 -13.87 -13.43
N TYR A 326 5.05 -12.69 -13.68
CA TYR A 326 3.60 -12.49 -13.82
C TYR A 326 3.17 -11.99 -15.21
N GLY A 327 4.03 -12.14 -16.23
CA GLY A 327 3.68 -11.83 -17.61
C GLY A 327 3.60 -10.34 -17.93
N ASN A 328 4.46 -9.53 -17.30
CA ASN A 328 4.59 -8.08 -17.52
C ASN A 328 3.27 -7.30 -17.43
N PRO A 329 2.54 -7.42 -16.29
CA PRO A 329 1.30 -6.66 -16.10
C PRO A 329 1.60 -5.16 -16.14
N THR A 330 0.57 -4.35 -16.40
CA THR A 330 0.71 -2.89 -16.26
C THR A 330 0.96 -2.56 -14.80
N MET A 331 2.05 -1.88 -14.51
CA MET A 331 2.51 -1.51 -13.17
C MET A 331 2.56 0.00 -12.99
N PHE A 332 2.51 0.45 -11.75
CA PHE A 332 3.08 1.73 -11.35
C PHE A 332 3.68 1.59 -9.95
N LEU A 333 4.68 2.41 -9.63
CA LEU A 333 5.14 2.53 -8.25
C LEU A 333 4.15 3.41 -7.51
N SER A 334 3.36 2.81 -6.61
CA SER A 334 2.27 3.48 -5.89
C SER A 334 2.73 4.16 -4.61
N GLU A 335 3.86 3.71 -4.06
CA GLU A 335 4.61 4.33 -2.98
C GLU A 335 6.10 4.02 -3.10
N ASN A 336 6.92 5.03 -2.85
CA ASN A 336 8.35 4.92 -2.64
C ASN A 336 8.82 6.17 -1.87
N GLY A 337 9.67 6.00 -0.87
CA GLY A 337 10.16 7.12 -0.06
C GLY A 337 11.03 6.69 1.11
N MET A 338 11.46 7.66 1.91
CA MET A 338 12.19 7.45 3.16
C MET A 338 11.78 8.47 4.20
N ASP A 339 11.97 8.14 5.48
CA ASP A 339 11.61 9.01 6.59
C ASP A 339 12.81 9.63 7.31
N ASP A 340 12.60 10.87 7.76
CA ASP A 340 13.48 11.53 8.72
C ASP A 340 12.89 11.46 10.14
N PRO A 341 13.71 11.65 11.19
CA PRO A 341 13.23 11.77 12.56
C PRO A 341 12.24 12.92 12.75
N GLY A 342 11.22 12.71 13.57
CA GLY A 342 10.16 13.70 13.80
C GLY A 342 10.58 14.91 14.64
N ASN A 343 11.65 14.80 15.42
CA ASN A 343 12.15 15.79 16.39
C ASN A 343 13.16 16.79 15.79
N VAL A 344 13.04 17.10 14.50
CA VAL A 344 13.87 18.09 13.79
C VAL A 344 13.24 19.48 13.77
N THR A 345 14.06 20.53 13.74
CA THR A 345 13.59 21.90 13.50
C THR A 345 13.12 22.08 12.05
N ILE A 346 12.35 23.14 11.74
CA ILE A 346 11.95 23.45 10.36
C ILE A 346 13.18 23.57 9.45
N ALA A 347 14.21 24.32 9.87
CA ALA A 347 15.42 24.53 9.09
C ALA A 347 16.16 23.22 8.76
N GLN A 348 16.19 22.27 9.69
CA GLN A 348 16.74 20.94 9.46
C GLN A 348 15.81 20.08 8.58
N GLY A 349 14.52 20.09 8.88
CA GLY A 349 13.52 19.24 8.21
C GLY A 349 13.28 19.60 6.74
N VAL A 350 13.53 20.84 6.32
CA VAL A 350 13.46 21.22 4.90
C VAL A 350 14.74 20.92 4.13
N HIS A 351 15.87 20.67 4.80
CA HIS A 351 17.16 20.37 4.19
C HIS A 351 17.40 18.85 4.08
N ASP A 352 16.53 18.17 3.33
CA ASP A 352 16.47 16.71 3.26
C ASP A 352 17.31 16.10 2.11
N THR A 353 18.61 16.38 2.09
CA THR A 353 19.52 15.93 1.03
C THR A 353 19.60 14.40 0.90
N THR A 354 19.43 13.66 1.99
CA THR A 354 19.37 12.19 1.96
C THR A 354 18.15 11.70 1.16
N ARG A 355 16.99 12.35 1.32
CA ARG A 355 15.77 12.03 0.55
C ARG A 355 15.92 12.38 -0.93
N VAL A 356 16.60 13.48 -1.25
CA VAL A 356 16.97 13.80 -2.65
C VAL A 356 17.82 12.69 -3.26
N ALA A 357 18.86 12.23 -2.54
CA ALA A 357 19.73 11.15 -3.00
C ALA A 357 18.97 9.82 -3.14
N TYR A 358 18.09 9.51 -2.18
CA TYR A 358 17.17 8.37 -2.23
C TYR A 358 16.37 8.37 -3.52
N TYR A 359 15.59 9.42 -3.80
CA TYR A 359 14.74 9.45 -4.98
C TYR A 359 15.52 9.39 -6.29
N ARG A 360 16.63 10.13 -6.40
CA ARG A 360 17.50 10.06 -7.57
C ARG A 360 17.96 8.63 -7.84
N SER A 361 18.42 7.92 -6.81
CA SER A 361 18.93 6.56 -6.95
C SER A 361 17.82 5.53 -7.28
N TYR A 362 16.67 5.60 -6.61
CA TYR A 362 15.54 4.69 -6.87
C TYR A 362 14.92 4.97 -8.25
N ILE A 363 14.65 6.22 -8.61
CA ILE A 363 14.10 6.56 -9.93
C ILE A 363 15.05 6.13 -11.06
N THR A 364 16.37 6.21 -10.85
CA THR A 364 17.35 5.66 -11.80
C THR A 364 17.16 4.15 -11.97
N LYS A 365 17.01 3.40 -10.88
CA LYS A 365 16.76 1.94 -10.93
C LYS A 365 15.40 1.55 -11.50
N LEU A 366 14.39 2.38 -11.30
CA LEU A 366 13.11 2.22 -11.98
C LEU A 366 13.25 2.42 -13.49
N LYS A 367 13.96 3.48 -13.90
CA LYS A 367 14.24 3.76 -15.31
C LYS A 367 14.99 2.60 -15.97
N GLU A 368 16.01 2.05 -15.31
CA GLU A 368 16.72 0.86 -15.81
C GLU A 368 15.75 -0.32 -16.05
N ALA A 369 14.84 -0.62 -15.10
CA ALA A 369 13.87 -1.70 -15.27
C ALA A 369 12.88 -1.44 -16.42
N ILE A 370 12.47 -0.18 -16.63
CA ILE A 370 11.60 0.23 -17.74
C ILE A 370 12.33 0.12 -19.09
N ASP A 371 13.58 0.59 -19.15
CA ASP A 371 14.43 0.48 -20.35
C ASP A 371 14.66 -1.00 -20.71
N ASP A 372 14.74 -1.88 -19.71
CA ASP A 372 14.79 -3.34 -19.87
C ASP A 372 13.40 -3.99 -20.13
N GLY A 373 12.36 -3.19 -20.38
CA GLY A 373 11.05 -3.65 -20.86
C GLY A 373 9.99 -3.93 -19.81
N ALA A 374 10.17 -3.49 -18.56
CA ALA A 374 9.09 -3.53 -17.57
C ALA A 374 7.97 -2.53 -17.93
N ASN A 375 6.72 -2.99 -17.91
CA ASN A 375 5.54 -2.18 -18.21
C ASN A 375 5.12 -1.33 -16.99
N CYS A 376 6.00 -0.42 -16.56
CA CYS A 376 5.73 0.50 -15.46
C CYS A 376 5.40 1.90 -15.99
N ILE A 377 4.16 2.35 -15.80
CA ILE A 377 3.60 3.55 -16.45
C ILE A 377 3.50 4.77 -15.53
N GLY A 378 3.92 4.66 -14.28
CA GLY A 378 3.80 5.75 -13.31
C GLY A 378 4.61 5.54 -12.04
N TYR A 379 4.77 6.63 -11.29
CA TYR A 379 5.50 6.68 -10.04
C TYR A 379 4.85 7.70 -9.08
N PHE A 380 4.61 7.29 -7.83
CA PHE A 380 4.05 8.11 -6.76
C PHE A 380 5.01 8.09 -5.56
N ALA A 381 5.45 9.27 -5.14
CA ALA A 381 6.27 9.43 -3.95
C ALA A 381 5.41 9.32 -2.68
N TRP A 382 5.79 8.44 -1.76
CA TRP A 382 5.32 8.47 -0.39
C TRP A 382 6.25 9.38 0.43
N SER A 383 5.81 10.55 0.89
CA SER A 383 4.46 11.13 0.80
C SER A 383 4.49 12.58 0.33
N LEU A 384 3.32 13.14 -0.03
CA LEU A 384 3.22 14.57 -0.30
C LEU A 384 3.62 15.39 0.94
N LEU A 385 3.00 15.08 2.08
CA LEU A 385 3.17 15.79 3.34
C LEU A 385 3.70 14.85 4.42
N ASP A 386 4.44 15.39 5.39
CA ASP A 386 4.62 14.74 6.69
C ASP A 386 3.24 14.45 7.29
N ASN A 387 3.03 13.23 7.79
CA ASN A 387 1.71 12.75 8.19
C ASN A 387 1.78 11.87 9.44
N PHE A 388 0.67 11.20 9.76
CA PHE A 388 0.58 10.26 10.88
C PHE A 388 1.06 8.87 10.43
N GLU A 389 2.29 8.52 10.78
CA GLU A 389 2.92 7.25 10.44
C GLU A 389 2.51 6.15 11.44
N TRP A 390 1.22 5.82 11.44
CA TRP A 390 0.68 4.66 12.16
C TRP A 390 1.10 4.62 13.66
N LYS A 391 1.74 3.53 14.08
CA LYS A 391 2.21 3.34 15.46
C LYS A 391 3.33 4.31 15.86
N LEU A 392 4.08 4.85 14.89
CA LEU A 392 5.11 5.88 15.11
C LEU A 392 4.51 7.28 15.27
N GLY A 393 3.22 7.45 14.95
CA GLY A 393 2.54 8.75 15.03
C GLY A 393 3.29 9.80 14.20
N TYR A 394 3.61 10.94 14.80
CA TYR A 394 4.31 12.04 14.12
C TYR A 394 5.84 12.00 14.31
N THR A 395 6.40 10.88 14.78
CA THR A 395 7.84 10.73 15.03
C THR A 395 8.64 10.29 13.81
N SER A 396 7.95 9.99 12.69
CA SER A 396 8.52 9.66 11.39
C SER A 396 7.97 10.64 10.34
N ARG A 397 8.83 11.18 9.49
CA ARG A 397 8.52 12.24 8.52
C ARG A 397 8.84 11.80 7.09
N PHE A 398 7.84 11.30 6.35
CA PHE A 398 7.98 10.85 4.96
C PHE A 398 7.78 11.95 3.89
N GLY A 399 7.30 13.13 4.26
CA GLY A 399 6.81 14.11 3.30
C GLY A 399 7.88 14.72 2.40
N LEU A 400 7.52 15.04 1.17
CA LEU A 400 8.21 16.03 0.33
C LEU A 400 8.02 17.46 0.88
N VAL A 401 6.97 17.66 1.66
CA VAL A 401 6.61 18.92 2.30
C VAL A 401 6.61 18.71 3.80
N TYR A 402 7.41 19.51 4.51
CA TYR A 402 7.43 19.53 5.95
C TYR A 402 6.12 20.12 6.48
N VAL A 403 5.52 19.47 7.47
CA VAL A 403 4.35 19.98 8.20
C VAL A 403 4.77 20.34 9.62
N ASP A 404 4.58 21.61 9.97
CA ASP A 404 4.64 22.02 11.37
C ASP A 404 3.34 21.58 12.06
N PHE A 405 3.38 20.45 12.78
CA PHE A 405 2.19 19.90 13.45
C PHE A 405 1.59 20.81 14.54
N ARG A 406 2.26 21.91 14.94
CA ARG A 406 1.69 22.90 15.86
C ARG A 406 0.83 23.93 15.14
N THR A 407 1.26 24.38 13.96
CA THR A 407 0.60 25.45 13.20
C THR A 407 -0.12 24.97 11.94
N LEU A 408 0.10 23.71 11.57
CA LEU A 408 -0.29 23.07 10.33
C LEU A 408 0.25 23.73 9.07
N ARG A 409 1.27 24.59 9.18
CA ARG A 409 1.89 25.21 8.00
C ARG A 409 2.73 24.20 7.22
N ARG A 410 2.69 24.35 5.89
CA ARG A 410 3.43 23.53 4.92
C ARG A 410 4.69 24.26 4.44
N TYR A 411 5.81 23.54 4.40
CA TYR A 411 7.09 24.05 3.92
C TYR A 411 7.71 23.03 2.96
N PRO A 412 7.73 23.28 1.63
CA PRO A 412 8.38 22.38 0.68
C PRO A 412 9.84 22.14 1.04
N LYS A 413 10.26 20.87 1.10
CA LYS A 413 11.65 20.47 1.39
C LYS A 413 12.50 20.53 0.11
N MET A 414 13.81 20.29 0.22
CA MET A 414 14.69 20.18 -0.96
C MET A 414 14.24 19.10 -1.93
N SER A 415 13.72 17.97 -1.43
CA SER A 415 13.14 16.91 -2.26
C SER A 415 11.95 17.37 -3.11
N ALA A 416 11.09 18.25 -2.59
CA ALA A 416 10.01 18.86 -3.38
C ALA A 416 10.54 19.70 -4.55
N TYR A 417 11.55 20.55 -4.29
CA TYR A 417 12.17 21.34 -5.35
C TYR A 417 12.92 20.48 -6.36
N TRP A 418 13.59 19.41 -5.91
CA TRP A 418 14.24 18.46 -6.80
C TRP A 418 13.23 17.78 -7.75
N PHE A 419 12.07 17.37 -7.25
CA PHE A 419 11.00 16.84 -8.09
C PHE A 419 10.46 17.87 -9.09
N ARG A 420 10.26 19.12 -8.65
CA ARG A 420 9.86 20.21 -9.55
C ARG A 420 10.84 20.34 -10.71
N ASP A 421 12.13 20.36 -10.41
CA ASP A 421 13.17 20.55 -11.43
C ASP A 421 13.27 19.31 -12.34
N LEU A 422 13.18 18.10 -11.78
CA LEU A 422 13.14 16.84 -12.54
C LEU A 422 11.99 16.83 -13.55
N VAL A 423 10.77 17.18 -13.13
CA VAL A 423 9.59 17.13 -13.99
C VAL A 423 9.54 18.32 -14.97
N SER A 424 10.09 19.48 -14.59
CA SER A 424 10.16 20.67 -15.45
C SER A 424 11.24 20.57 -16.53
N SER A 425 12.25 19.72 -16.35
CA SER A 425 13.30 19.45 -17.35
C SER A 425 12.81 18.73 -18.61
N LYS A 426 11.48 18.58 -18.79
CA LYS A 426 10.81 18.06 -19.99
C LYS A 426 10.86 19.01 -21.21
N ASN A 427 11.91 19.82 -21.36
CA ASN A 427 12.16 20.62 -22.58
C ASN A 427 13.45 20.17 -23.26
#